data_AF-A0AAU3LZ49-F1
#
_entry.id   AF-A0AAU3LZ49-F1
#
_cell.length_a   1.000
_cell.length_b   1.000
_cell.length_c   1.000
_cell.angle_alpha   90.00
_cell.angle_beta   90.00
_cell.angle_gamma   90.00
#
_symmetry.space_group_name_H-M   'P 1'
#
loop_
_entity.id
_entity.type
_entity.pdbx_description
1 polymer ?
#
loop_
_entity_poly.entity_id
_entity_poly.type
_entity_poly.pdbx_seq_one_letter_code
_entity_poly.pdbx_strand_id
1 'polypeptide(L)'
;MSATTRKPLSKTQKVVLGAAFVPMLGTGAFGGIGTYSNISGAYGKGTALGAVAAGEGATAVLALVLLGLTMLGQSSPRVIRLGLWALPAAASVMAAQAADTSGETVIYAITPMGMCVSAEGMAFLARRIVVHTEGRDADGERRSVEIVQRLAYHRARAANHPDKSTRKRSDRASWRLARKVGVGDVALGSTLLDVQRQRVTIGADTALADMFGLGTSPDPIENTNAEESTETERKRSTADLPVSTPGPITPNVKELPRPVAVGFLKSTLPTKPVKSIESAPARSIEPRPVPAESPRPRGVTGRVPDAAKSPRAKRTFDELLAEARTATVDWPDAKLTAEGIRKALRTSPANARTLRDTLRAERAEQAA
;
A
#
# COMPACT_ATOMS: atom_id res chain seq x y z
N MET A 1 -18.31 2.35 21.72
CA MET A 1 -17.37 1.51 20.93
C MET A 1 -17.68 0.06 21.24
N SER A 2 -18.46 -0.62 20.40
CA SER A 2 -18.72 -2.04 20.59
C SER A 2 -17.43 -2.79 20.25
N ALA A 3 -16.79 -3.36 21.27
CA ALA A 3 -15.63 -4.22 21.07
C ALA A 3 -16.10 -5.46 20.28
N THR A 4 -15.92 -5.44 18.96
CA THR A 4 -16.14 -6.61 18.12
C THR A 4 -15.25 -7.72 18.69
N THR A 5 -15.87 -8.71 19.31
CA THR A 5 -15.18 -9.84 19.93
C THR A 5 -14.46 -10.59 18.82
N ARG A 6 -13.13 -10.39 18.72
CA ARG A 6 -12.31 -10.97 17.66
C ARG A 6 -12.35 -12.49 17.80
N LYS A 7 -12.67 -13.19 16.70
CA LYS A 7 -12.86 -14.65 16.71
C LYS A 7 -11.51 -15.36 16.74
N PRO A 8 -11.27 -16.30 17.67
CA PRO A 8 -10.10 -17.15 17.62
C PRO A 8 -10.18 -18.11 16.43
N LEU A 9 -9.03 -18.61 15.98
CA LEU A 9 -8.97 -19.65 14.95
C LEU A 9 -9.75 -20.90 15.40
N SER A 10 -10.60 -21.41 14.49
CA SER A 10 -11.27 -22.68 14.68
C SER A 10 -10.28 -23.86 14.70
N LYS A 11 -10.68 -24.98 15.30
CA LYS A 11 -9.86 -26.22 15.30
C LYS A 11 -9.49 -26.64 13.88
N THR A 12 -10.46 -26.62 12.96
CA THR A 12 -10.24 -26.95 11.54
C THR A 12 -9.23 -26.02 10.88
N GLN A 13 -9.32 -24.70 11.11
CA GLN A 13 -8.33 -23.75 10.59
C GLN A 13 -6.92 -24.01 11.14
N LYS A 14 -6.79 -24.30 12.43
CA LYS A 14 -5.48 -24.65 13.02
C LYS A 14 -4.89 -25.90 12.37
N VAL A 15 -5.69 -26.93 12.12
CA VAL A 15 -5.25 -28.16 11.44
C VAL A 15 -4.81 -27.88 10.00
N VAL A 16 -5.61 -27.15 9.23
CA VAL A 16 -5.28 -26.81 7.83
C VAL A 16 -4.03 -25.94 7.74
N LEU A 17 -3.91 -24.94 8.61
CA LEU A 17 -2.73 -24.07 8.67
C LEU A 17 -1.48 -24.85 9.10
N GLY A 18 -1.60 -25.73 10.11
CA GLY A 18 -0.51 -26.61 10.52
C GLY A 18 -0.06 -27.55 9.39
N ALA A 19 -1.02 -28.16 8.68
CA ALA A 19 -0.74 -29.00 7.53
C ALA A 19 -0.06 -28.23 6.38
N ALA A 20 -0.37 -26.94 6.19
CA ALA A 20 0.31 -26.09 5.21
C ALA A 20 1.74 -25.72 5.61
N PHE A 21 2.04 -25.63 6.92
CA PHE A 21 3.37 -25.34 7.44
C PHE A 21 4.36 -26.51 7.28
N VAL A 22 3.89 -27.76 7.38
CA VAL A 22 4.74 -28.95 7.35
C VAL A 22 5.56 -29.06 6.05
N PRO A 23 4.97 -28.94 4.84
CA PRO A 23 5.74 -28.95 3.60
C PRO A 23 6.77 -27.82 3.54
N MET A 24 6.43 -26.61 4.03
CA MET A 24 7.35 -25.46 3.99
C MET A 24 8.59 -25.69 4.85
N LEU A 25 8.42 -26.27 6.05
CA LEU A 25 9.52 -26.71 6.92
C LEU A 25 10.33 -27.83 6.27
N GLY A 26 9.64 -28.81 5.68
CA GLY A 26 10.27 -29.90 4.94
C GLY A 26 11.16 -29.39 3.81
N THR A 27 10.66 -28.48 2.96
CA THR A 27 11.42 -27.88 1.86
C THR A 27 12.65 -27.13 2.36
N GLY A 28 12.57 -26.44 3.51
CA GLY A 28 13.75 -25.79 4.11
C GLY A 28 14.82 -26.81 4.54
N ALA A 29 14.41 -27.87 5.24
CA ALA A 29 15.32 -28.94 5.68
C ALA A 29 15.94 -29.71 4.50
N PHE A 30 15.12 -30.09 3.50
CA PHE A 30 15.60 -30.77 2.30
C PHE A 30 16.49 -29.88 1.44
N GLY A 31 16.17 -28.58 1.35
CA GLY A 31 17.03 -27.60 0.69
C GLY A 31 18.43 -27.63 1.27
N GLY A 32 18.56 -27.66 2.61
CA GLY A 32 19.86 -27.69 3.23
C GLY A 32 20.65 -28.98 3.15
N ILE A 33 19.94 -30.11 3.19
CA ILE A 33 20.55 -31.41 2.86
C ILE A 33 21.06 -31.39 1.42
N GLY A 34 20.28 -30.81 0.48
CA GLY A 34 20.65 -30.67 -0.92
C GLY A 34 21.88 -29.78 -1.13
N THR A 35 21.92 -28.59 -0.52
CA THR A 35 23.07 -27.67 -0.61
C THR A 35 24.33 -28.31 -0.03
N TYR A 36 24.22 -28.99 1.11
CA TYR A 36 25.34 -29.73 1.70
C TYR A 36 25.85 -30.81 0.76
N SER A 37 24.95 -31.64 0.21
CA SER A 37 25.31 -32.70 -0.74
C SER A 37 26.06 -32.12 -1.95
N ASN A 38 25.53 -31.07 -2.57
CA ASN A 38 26.11 -30.44 -3.76
C ASN A 38 27.51 -29.86 -3.51
N ILE A 39 27.70 -29.13 -2.40
CA ILE A 39 28.98 -28.46 -2.10
C ILE A 39 30.01 -29.47 -1.55
N SER A 40 29.57 -30.54 -0.90
CA SER A 40 30.47 -31.53 -0.30
C SER A 40 31.32 -32.28 -1.32
N GLY A 41 30.79 -32.48 -2.54
CA GLY A 41 31.54 -33.09 -3.65
C GLY A 41 32.68 -32.19 -4.16
N ALA A 42 32.45 -30.89 -4.24
CA ALA A 42 33.40 -29.93 -4.80
C ALA A 42 34.44 -29.40 -3.79
N TYR A 43 34.06 -29.18 -2.52
CA TYR A 43 34.90 -28.47 -1.54
C TYR A 43 35.25 -29.30 -0.30
N GLY A 44 34.81 -30.56 -0.24
CA GLY A 44 34.98 -31.44 0.90
C GLY A 44 33.96 -31.20 2.03
N LYS A 45 33.74 -32.25 2.83
CA LYS A 45 32.67 -32.30 3.85
C LYS A 45 32.76 -31.20 4.92
N GLY A 46 33.97 -30.82 5.34
CA GLY A 46 34.18 -29.79 6.37
C GLY A 46 33.84 -28.38 5.90
N THR A 47 34.34 -28.00 4.72
CA THR A 47 34.04 -26.71 4.08
C THR A 47 32.56 -26.59 3.73
N ALA A 48 31.96 -27.67 3.20
CA ALA A 48 30.53 -27.70 2.88
C ALA A 48 29.66 -27.52 4.13
N LEU A 49 30.00 -28.18 5.25
CA LEU A 49 29.26 -28.03 6.49
C LEU A 49 29.33 -26.60 7.03
N GLY A 50 30.53 -26.00 7.02
CA GLY A 50 30.72 -24.61 7.44
C GLY A 50 29.99 -23.61 6.56
N ALA A 51 30.04 -23.78 5.24
CA ALA A 51 29.35 -22.92 4.27
C ALA A 51 27.82 -23.00 4.41
N VAL A 52 27.28 -24.21 4.58
CA VAL A 52 25.85 -24.43 4.81
C VAL A 52 25.41 -23.86 6.15
N ALA A 53 26.14 -24.12 7.23
CA ALA A 53 25.82 -23.55 8.54
C ALA A 53 25.84 -22.01 8.53
N ALA A 54 26.80 -21.40 7.83
CA ALA A 54 26.91 -19.95 7.71
C ALA A 54 25.81 -19.35 6.81
N GLY A 55 25.52 -19.96 5.66
CA GLY A 55 24.53 -19.46 4.71
C GLY A 55 23.10 -19.78 5.12
N GLU A 56 22.79 -21.07 5.23
CA GLU A 56 21.44 -21.55 5.50
C GLU A 56 21.04 -21.46 6.97
N GLY A 57 22.00 -21.65 7.88
CA GLY A 57 21.76 -21.40 9.30
C GLY A 57 21.39 -19.93 9.53
N ALA A 58 22.09 -19.00 8.89
CA ALA A 58 21.76 -17.57 8.97
C ALA A 58 20.38 -17.26 8.36
N THR A 59 20.01 -17.89 7.24
CA THR A 59 18.66 -17.67 6.64
C THR A 59 17.55 -18.26 7.48
N ALA A 60 17.78 -19.43 8.09
CA ALA A 60 16.85 -20.02 9.04
C ALA A 60 16.67 -19.10 10.26
N VAL A 61 17.75 -18.52 10.79
CA VAL A 61 17.68 -17.54 11.87
C VAL A 61 16.89 -16.30 11.44
N LEU A 62 17.17 -15.73 10.27
CA LEU A 62 16.41 -14.57 9.76
C LEU A 62 14.92 -14.89 9.55
N ALA A 63 14.60 -16.10 9.08
CA ALA A 63 13.23 -16.57 8.93
C ALA A 63 12.51 -16.70 10.29
N LEU A 64 13.18 -17.25 11.30
CA LEU A 64 12.65 -17.36 12.66
C LEU A 64 12.46 -15.99 13.31
N VAL A 65 13.40 -15.06 13.13
CA VAL A 65 13.27 -13.69 13.61
C VAL A 65 12.09 -13.00 12.91
N LEU A 66 11.97 -13.12 11.59
CA LEU A 66 10.83 -12.58 10.83
C LEU A 66 9.49 -13.15 11.32
N LEU A 67 9.43 -14.46 11.56
CA LEU A 67 8.26 -15.14 12.10
C LEU A 67 7.90 -14.64 13.51
N GLY A 68 8.89 -14.53 14.39
CA GLY A 68 8.72 -14.02 15.75
C GLY A 68 8.21 -12.58 15.79
N LEU A 69 8.81 -11.69 14.99
CA LEU A 69 8.34 -10.30 14.86
C LEU A 69 6.91 -10.23 14.34
N THR A 70 6.58 -11.08 13.36
CA THR A 70 5.23 -11.15 12.79
C THR A 70 4.22 -11.60 13.84
N MET A 71 4.55 -12.63 14.62
CA MET A 71 3.71 -13.15 15.72
C MET A 71 3.55 -12.15 16.87
N LEU A 72 4.52 -11.27 17.08
CA LEU A 72 4.43 -10.16 18.05
C LEU A 72 3.63 -8.96 17.50
N GLY A 73 3.03 -9.07 16.31
CA GLY A 73 2.31 -7.97 15.67
C GLY A 73 3.23 -6.79 15.32
N GLN A 74 4.53 -7.03 15.10
CA GLN A 74 5.49 -6.00 14.73
C GLN A 74 5.70 -5.94 13.22
N SER A 75 6.02 -4.74 12.71
CA SER A 75 6.31 -4.58 11.28
C SER A 75 7.60 -5.30 10.91
N SER A 76 7.62 -5.98 9.77
CA SER A 76 8.79 -6.68 9.25
C SER A 76 9.88 -5.68 8.83
N PRO A 77 11.07 -5.70 9.47
CA PRO A 77 12.17 -4.82 9.10
C PRO A 77 12.66 -5.15 7.68
N ARG A 78 12.83 -4.11 6.84
CA ARG A 78 13.30 -4.28 5.45
C ARG A 78 14.67 -4.96 5.38
N VAL A 79 15.54 -4.72 6.36
CA VAL A 79 16.88 -5.33 6.44
C VAL A 79 16.79 -6.85 6.59
N ILE A 80 15.86 -7.35 7.41
CA ILE A 80 15.67 -8.79 7.62
C ILE A 80 15.17 -9.45 6.34
N ARG A 81 14.18 -8.85 5.67
CA ARG A 81 13.70 -9.33 4.37
C ARG A 81 14.79 -9.31 3.31
N LEU A 82 15.59 -8.25 3.23
CA LEU A 82 16.73 -8.19 2.31
C LEU A 82 17.74 -9.30 2.61
N GLY A 83 18.09 -9.53 3.87
CA GLY A 83 18.98 -10.63 4.26
C GLY A 83 18.43 -12.01 3.89
N LEU A 84 17.12 -12.23 4.09
CA LEU A 84 16.43 -13.48 3.77
C LEU A 84 16.50 -13.83 2.27
N TRP A 85 16.64 -12.83 1.40
CA TRP A 85 16.81 -13.01 -0.04
C TRP A 85 18.28 -12.97 -0.48
N ALA A 86 19.10 -12.12 0.13
CA ALA A 86 20.49 -11.92 -0.25
C ALA A 86 21.37 -13.14 0.08
N LEU A 87 21.17 -13.76 1.24
CA LEU A 87 21.98 -14.90 1.65
C LEU A 87 21.77 -16.12 0.72
N PRO A 88 20.54 -16.54 0.39
CA PRO A 88 20.34 -17.64 -0.54
C PRO A 88 20.72 -17.28 -1.97
N ALA A 89 20.59 -16.02 -2.38
CA ALA A 89 21.10 -15.58 -3.67
C ALA A 89 22.63 -15.72 -3.76
N ALA A 90 23.36 -15.36 -2.72
CA ALA A 90 24.81 -15.55 -2.65
C ALA A 90 25.18 -17.06 -2.67
N ALA A 91 24.45 -17.88 -1.91
CA ALA A 91 24.63 -19.33 -1.93
C ALA A 91 24.32 -19.93 -3.32
N SER A 92 23.31 -19.42 -4.01
CA SER A 92 22.92 -19.84 -5.36
C SER A 92 24.02 -19.53 -6.38
N VAL A 93 24.66 -18.36 -6.28
CA VAL A 93 25.80 -18.01 -7.12
C VAL A 93 26.98 -18.95 -6.84
N MET A 94 27.31 -19.21 -5.57
CA MET A 94 28.39 -20.14 -5.24
C MET A 94 28.10 -21.57 -5.73
N ALA A 95 26.87 -22.05 -5.53
CA ALA A 95 26.46 -23.38 -5.97
C ALA A 95 26.48 -23.50 -7.50
N ALA A 96 26.08 -22.45 -8.23
CA ALA A 96 26.17 -22.42 -9.69
C ALA A 96 27.61 -22.60 -10.20
N GLN A 97 28.58 -21.97 -9.52
CA GLN A 97 30.00 -22.06 -9.88
C GLN A 97 30.63 -23.42 -9.57
N ALA A 98 30.00 -24.20 -8.69
CA ALA A 98 30.47 -25.53 -8.29
C ALA A 98 30.00 -26.66 -9.23
N ALA A 99 29.14 -26.35 -10.20
CA ALA A 99 28.55 -27.33 -11.10
C ALA A 99 29.42 -27.56 -12.36
N ASP A 100 29.51 -28.81 -12.80
CA ASP A 100 30.33 -29.20 -13.95
C ASP A 100 29.57 -29.11 -15.28
N THR A 101 28.24 -29.21 -15.23
CA THR A 101 27.36 -29.18 -16.41
C THR A 101 26.32 -28.07 -16.34
N SER A 102 25.87 -27.58 -17.49
CA SER A 102 24.84 -26.53 -17.56
C SER A 102 23.51 -26.94 -16.92
N GLY A 103 23.14 -28.23 -16.96
CA GLY A 103 21.97 -28.75 -16.26
C GLY A 103 22.13 -28.74 -14.74
N GLU A 104 23.31 -29.13 -14.26
CA GLU A 104 23.65 -29.12 -12.84
C GLU A 104 23.74 -27.69 -12.30
N THR A 105 24.28 -26.74 -13.07
CA THR A 105 24.34 -25.32 -12.71
C THR A 105 22.96 -24.77 -12.38
N VAL A 106 21.94 -25.08 -13.21
CA VAL A 106 20.57 -24.60 -12.98
C VAL A 106 19.98 -25.21 -11.71
N ILE A 107 20.16 -26.52 -11.50
CA ILE A 107 19.64 -27.21 -10.31
C ILE A 107 20.33 -26.66 -9.06
N TYR A 108 21.66 -26.53 -9.08
CA TYR A 108 22.46 -26.05 -7.95
C TYR A 108 22.14 -24.60 -7.61
N ALA A 109 21.88 -23.75 -8.61
CA ALA A 109 21.47 -22.37 -8.39
C ALA A 109 20.06 -22.23 -7.81
N ILE A 110 19.14 -23.14 -8.11
CA ILE A 110 17.75 -23.05 -7.64
C ILE A 110 17.61 -23.58 -6.20
N THR A 111 18.39 -24.60 -5.82
CA THR A 111 18.25 -25.29 -4.53
C THR A 111 18.25 -24.34 -3.32
N PRO A 112 19.19 -23.38 -3.18
CA PRO A 112 19.19 -22.47 -2.03
C PRO A 112 17.97 -21.53 -2.00
N MET A 113 17.42 -21.18 -3.17
CA MET A 113 16.27 -20.28 -3.28
C MET A 113 14.96 -20.90 -2.78
N GLY A 114 14.87 -22.24 -2.74
CA GLY A 114 13.68 -22.92 -2.22
C GLY A 114 13.34 -22.52 -0.78
N MET A 115 14.36 -22.27 0.05
CA MET A 115 14.18 -21.84 1.44
C MET A 115 13.58 -20.42 1.54
N CYS A 116 13.91 -19.49 0.64
CA CYS A 116 13.30 -18.15 0.61
C CYS A 116 11.80 -18.24 0.41
N VAL A 117 11.37 -19.06 -0.53
CA VAL A 117 9.94 -19.21 -0.87
C VAL A 117 9.18 -19.79 0.33
N SER A 118 9.73 -20.81 0.98
CA SER A 118 9.15 -21.36 2.21
C SER A 118 9.08 -20.34 3.34
N ALA A 119 10.16 -19.58 3.57
CA ALA A 119 10.21 -18.59 4.63
C ALA A 119 9.22 -17.43 4.40
N GLU A 120 9.12 -16.92 3.16
CA GLU A 120 8.13 -15.90 2.79
C GLU A 120 6.69 -16.45 2.87
N GLY A 121 6.47 -17.71 2.48
CA GLY A 121 5.19 -18.38 2.63
C GLY A 121 4.75 -18.49 4.09
N MET A 122 5.67 -18.91 4.97
CA MET A 122 5.43 -18.99 6.42
C MET A 122 5.18 -17.61 7.02
N ALA A 123 5.99 -16.61 6.68
CA ALA A 123 5.80 -15.24 7.14
C ALA A 123 4.46 -14.64 6.66
N PHE A 124 4.05 -14.95 5.43
CA PHE A 124 2.75 -14.54 4.90
C PHE A 124 1.60 -15.20 5.67
N LEU A 125 1.67 -16.51 5.91
CA LEU A 125 0.64 -17.24 6.65
C LEU A 125 0.53 -16.75 8.09
N ALA A 126 1.68 -16.59 8.75
CA ALA A 126 1.82 -16.01 10.08
C ALA A 126 1.17 -14.62 10.17
N ARG A 127 1.49 -13.73 9.23
CA ARG A 127 0.89 -12.40 9.15
C ARG A 127 -0.62 -12.49 8.98
N ARG A 128 -1.12 -13.41 8.15
CA ARG A 128 -2.56 -13.55 7.93
C ARG A 128 -3.29 -14.04 9.18
N ILE A 129 -2.67 -14.92 9.96
CA ILE A 129 -3.18 -15.38 11.25
C ILE A 129 -3.26 -14.20 12.22
N VAL A 130 -2.18 -13.44 12.38
CA VAL A 130 -2.13 -12.29 13.29
C VAL A 130 -3.15 -11.22 12.91
N VAL A 131 -3.26 -10.90 11.62
CA VAL A 131 -4.30 -9.97 11.13
C VAL A 131 -5.70 -10.49 11.42
N HIS A 132 -5.94 -11.81 11.36
CA HIS A 132 -7.23 -12.38 11.68
C HIS A 132 -7.55 -12.35 13.18
N THR A 133 -6.59 -12.70 14.03
CA THR A 133 -6.79 -12.80 15.49
C THR A 133 -6.75 -11.43 16.17
N GLU A 134 -5.86 -10.54 15.72
CA GLU A 134 -5.64 -9.22 16.29
C GLU A 134 -6.29 -8.10 15.48
N GLY A 135 -6.77 -8.34 14.26
CA GLY A 135 -7.43 -7.31 13.45
C GLY A 135 -6.52 -6.14 13.03
N ARG A 136 -5.21 -6.22 13.30
CA ARG A 136 -4.22 -5.21 12.94
C ARG A 136 -3.19 -5.79 11.98
N ASP A 137 -2.83 -5.01 10.98
CA ASP A 137 -1.77 -5.33 10.03
C ASP A 137 -0.60 -4.37 10.24
N ALA A 138 0.37 -4.74 11.08
CA ALA A 138 1.49 -3.88 11.44
C ALA A 138 2.31 -3.37 10.24
N ASP A 139 2.46 -4.20 9.20
CA ASP A 139 3.11 -3.80 7.95
C ASP A 139 2.24 -2.84 7.13
N GLY A 140 0.91 -3.04 7.15
CA GLY A 140 -0.06 -2.13 6.56
C GLY A 140 -0.05 -0.77 7.23
N GLU A 141 -0.17 -0.75 8.56
CA GLU A 141 -0.17 0.45 9.40
C GLU A 141 1.12 1.24 9.22
N ARG A 142 2.29 0.59 9.27
CA ARG A 142 3.58 1.26 9.01
C ARG A 142 3.62 1.94 7.65
N ARG A 143 3.13 1.29 6.59
CA ARG A 143 3.08 1.88 5.24
C ARG A 143 2.12 3.07 5.18
N SER A 144 0.95 2.96 5.82
CA SER A 144 0.00 4.06 5.92
C SER A 144 0.60 5.26 6.64
N VAL A 145 1.26 5.04 7.78
CA VAL A 145 1.97 6.09 8.54
C VAL A 145 3.07 6.75 7.70
N GLU A 146 3.90 5.98 7.01
CA GLU A 146 4.96 6.51 6.12
C GLU A 146 4.37 7.39 5.00
N ILE A 147 3.23 6.99 4.41
CA ILE A 147 2.54 7.76 3.38
C ILE A 147 1.98 9.07 3.96
N VAL A 148 1.32 9.02 5.12
CA VAL A 148 0.74 10.20 5.78
C VAL A 148 1.82 11.19 6.20
N GLN A 149 2.92 10.71 6.78
CA GLN A 149 4.05 11.56 7.17
C GLN A 149 4.69 12.25 5.95
N ARG A 150 4.92 11.52 4.86
CA ARG A 150 5.43 12.10 3.60
C ARG A 150 4.45 13.09 2.99
N LEU A 151 3.15 12.80 3.06
CA LEU A 151 2.11 13.70 2.58
C LEU A 151 2.13 15.01 3.36
N ALA A 152 2.19 14.94 4.70
CA ALA A 152 2.28 16.11 5.57
C ALA A 152 3.54 16.94 5.26
N TYR A 153 4.71 16.29 5.11
CA TYR A 153 5.95 16.95 4.70
C TYR A 153 5.80 17.69 3.37
N HIS A 154 5.27 17.03 2.33
CA HIS A 154 5.10 17.66 1.02
C HIS A 154 4.03 18.75 1.00
N ARG A 155 2.98 18.65 1.82
CA ARG A 155 1.99 19.71 2.03
C ARG A 155 2.60 20.93 2.69
N ALA A 156 3.35 20.74 3.79
CA ALA A 156 4.05 21.82 4.48
C ALA A 156 5.09 22.51 3.57
N ARG A 157 5.87 21.72 2.83
CA ARG A 157 6.84 22.24 1.85
C ARG A 157 6.15 22.95 0.67
N ALA A 158 4.99 22.49 0.23
CA ALA A 158 4.23 23.17 -0.82
C ALA A 158 3.72 24.54 -0.37
N ALA A 159 3.35 24.70 0.90
CA ALA A 159 2.88 25.97 1.46
C ALA A 159 4.04 26.95 1.73
N ASN A 160 5.11 26.48 2.37
CA ASN A 160 6.07 27.36 3.04
C ASN A 160 7.43 27.51 2.33
N HIS A 161 7.70 26.73 1.26
CA HIS A 161 9.02 26.79 0.62
C HIS A 161 9.22 28.07 -0.21
N PRO A 162 10.40 28.73 -0.15
CA PRO A 162 10.65 29.98 -0.85
C PRO A 162 10.63 29.81 -2.39
N ASP A 163 11.25 28.74 -2.90
CA ASP A 163 11.26 28.46 -4.34
C ASP A 163 9.89 27.94 -4.87
N LYS A 164 9.34 28.67 -5.86
CA LYS A 164 8.08 28.35 -6.55
C LYS A 164 8.12 27.02 -7.31
N SER A 165 9.27 26.65 -7.88
CA SER A 165 9.41 25.36 -8.57
C SER A 165 9.28 24.21 -7.57
N THR A 166 9.95 24.32 -6.43
CA THR A 166 9.88 23.34 -5.35
C THR A 166 8.48 23.23 -4.74
N ARG A 167 7.76 24.35 -4.57
CA ARG A 167 6.34 24.32 -4.15
C ARG A 167 5.50 23.50 -5.12
N LYS A 168 5.57 23.79 -6.43
CA LYS A 168 4.85 23.04 -7.47
C LYS A 168 5.22 21.55 -7.50
N ARG A 169 6.50 21.20 -7.34
CA ARG A 169 6.93 19.79 -7.27
C ARG A 169 6.35 19.08 -6.05
N SER A 170 6.37 19.75 -4.90
CA SER A 170 5.85 19.21 -3.63
C SER A 170 4.34 19.05 -3.68
N ASP A 171 3.62 20.01 -4.27
CA ASP A 171 2.18 19.91 -4.49
C ASP A 171 1.82 18.70 -5.35
N ARG A 172 2.47 18.52 -6.52
CA ARG A 172 2.29 17.31 -7.35
C ARG A 172 2.63 16.02 -6.62
N ALA A 173 3.70 16.02 -5.81
CA ALA A 173 4.05 14.86 -5.01
C ALA A 173 2.98 14.55 -3.95
N SER A 174 2.41 15.58 -3.32
CA SER A 174 1.32 15.46 -2.35
C SER A 174 0.08 14.83 -2.99
N TRP A 175 -0.29 15.21 -4.21
CA TRP A 175 -1.40 14.60 -4.95
C TRP A 175 -1.16 13.13 -5.28
N ARG A 176 0.08 12.76 -5.63
CA ARG A 176 0.44 11.35 -5.88
C ARG A 176 0.40 10.52 -4.59
N LEU A 177 0.78 11.10 -3.46
CA LEU A 177 0.73 10.45 -2.15
C LEU A 177 -0.71 10.33 -1.63
N ALA A 178 -1.53 11.38 -1.80
CA ALA A 178 -2.93 11.39 -1.41
C ALA A 178 -3.72 10.26 -2.08
N ARG A 179 -3.43 9.94 -3.35
CA ARG A 179 -4.01 8.77 -4.05
C ARG A 179 -3.73 7.42 -3.36
N LYS A 180 -2.68 7.33 -2.57
CA LYS A 180 -2.26 6.11 -1.87
C LYS A 180 -2.76 6.05 -0.43
N VAL A 181 -3.30 7.13 0.12
CA VAL A 181 -3.85 7.16 1.48
C VAL A 181 -5.04 6.20 1.56
N GLY A 182 -5.06 5.35 2.58
CA GLY A 182 -6.13 4.38 2.80
C GLY A 182 -6.11 3.13 1.89
N VAL A 183 -5.16 3.02 0.96
CA VAL A 183 -5.07 1.83 0.10
C VAL A 183 -4.61 0.63 0.93
N GLY A 184 -5.47 -0.40 1.00
CA GLY A 184 -5.21 -1.63 1.75
C GLY A 184 -5.53 -1.55 3.24
N ASP A 185 -6.08 -0.41 3.71
CA ASP A 185 -6.57 -0.28 5.07
C ASP A 185 -8.05 -0.72 5.13
N VAL A 186 -8.24 -1.98 5.52
CA VAL A 186 -9.57 -2.59 5.65
C VAL A 186 -10.38 -2.02 6.81
N ALA A 187 -9.72 -1.47 7.84
CA ALA A 187 -10.41 -0.88 8.98
C ALA A 187 -10.92 0.53 8.67
N LEU A 188 -10.15 1.30 7.88
CA LEU A 188 -10.48 2.68 7.55
C LEU A 188 -11.87 2.85 6.93
N GLY A 189 -12.29 1.95 6.05
CA GLY A 189 -13.62 2.01 5.43
C GLY A 189 -14.75 1.97 6.47
N SER A 190 -14.71 1.01 7.40
CA SER A 190 -15.67 0.95 8.52
C SER A 190 -15.57 2.15 9.44
N THR A 191 -14.35 2.57 9.80
CA THR A 191 -14.16 3.71 10.71
C THR A 191 -14.66 5.02 10.09
N LEU A 192 -14.47 5.24 8.79
CA LEU A 192 -15.00 6.42 8.10
C LEU A 192 -16.53 6.45 8.12
N LEU A 193 -17.17 5.29 7.92
CA LEU A 193 -18.63 5.17 8.02
C LEU A 193 -19.12 5.41 9.45
N ASP A 194 -18.40 4.92 10.46
CA ASP A 194 -18.73 5.17 11.86
C ASP A 194 -18.60 6.66 12.20
N VAL A 195 -17.51 7.32 11.76
CA VAL A 195 -17.33 8.76 11.93
C VAL A 195 -18.40 9.55 11.19
N GLN A 196 -18.76 9.15 9.98
CA GLN A 196 -19.83 9.79 9.22
C GLN A 196 -21.18 9.61 9.93
N ARG A 197 -21.51 8.40 10.37
CA ARG A 197 -22.73 8.12 11.12
C ARG A 197 -22.78 8.96 12.40
N GLN A 198 -21.67 9.03 13.15
CA GLN A 198 -21.56 9.85 14.34
C GLN A 198 -21.79 11.34 14.03
N ARG A 199 -21.17 11.87 12.97
CA ARG A 199 -21.37 13.27 12.55
C ARG A 199 -22.81 13.55 12.14
N VAL A 200 -23.45 12.61 11.44
CA VAL A 200 -24.87 12.72 11.06
C VAL A 200 -25.77 12.66 12.30
N THR A 201 -25.49 11.76 13.24
CA THR A 201 -26.23 11.68 14.51
C THR A 201 -26.11 12.96 15.31
N ILE A 202 -24.90 13.51 15.46
CA ILE A 202 -24.67 14.79 16.14
C ILE A 202 -25.43 15.91 15.42
N GLY A 203 -25.33 15.99 14.09
CA GLY A 203 -26.04 17.01 13.32
C GLY A 203 -27.58 16.90 13.39
N ALA A 204 -28.10 15.68 13.49
CA ALA A 204 -29.53 15.44 13.67
C ALA A 204 -29.98 15.82 15.09
N ASP A 205 -29.19 15.50 16.10
CA ASP A 205 -29.44 15.86 17.50
C ASP A 205 -29.48 17.38 17.68
N THR A 206 -28.51 18.11 17.09
CA THR A 206 -28.50 19.57 17.11
C THR A 206 -29.73 20.17 16.41
N ALA A 207 -30.14 19.61 15.26
CA ALA A 207 -31.31 20.10 14.54
C ALA A 207 -32.62 19.84 15.30
N LEU A 208 -32.73 18.68 15.99
CA LEU A 208 -33.87 18.38 16.84
C LEU A 208 -33.94 19.30 18.06
N ALA A 209 -32.80 19.57 18.70
CA ALA A 209 -32.72 20.51 19.82
C ALA A 209 -33.21 21.91 19.41
N ASP A 210 -32.79 22.39 18.23
CA ASP A 210 -33.25 23.65 17.66
C ASP A 210 -34.77 23.65 17.37
N MET A 211 -35.28 22.57 16.77
CA MET A 211 -36.71 22.45 16.43
C MET A 211 -37.62 22.42 17.67
N PHE A 212 -37.18 21.77 18.75
CA PHE A 212 -37.96 21.69 19.99
C PHE A 212 -37.74 22.88 20.93
N GLY A 213 -36.96 23.89 20.51
CA GLY A 213 -36.59 25.01 21.38
C GLY A 213 -35.82 24.57 22.63
N LEU A 214 -35.28 23.36 22.62
CA LEU A 214 -34.45 22.79 23.67
C LEU A 214 -33.02 23.29 23.47
N GLY A 215 -32.84 24.61 23.38
CA GLY A 215 -31.56 25.25 23.11
C GLY A 215 -30.51 24.91 24.15
N THR A 216 -29.92 23.72 24.05
CA THR A 216 -28.57 23.43 24.50
C THR A 216 -27.71 23.62 23.28
N SER A 217 -27.32 24.87 23.06
CA SER A 217 -26.04 25.15 22.43
C SER A 217 -25.02 24.29 23.20
N PRO A 218 -24.32 23.34 22.57
CA PRO A 218 -23.13 22.81 23.18
C PRO A 218 -22.18 24.00 23.28
N ASP A 219 -21.96 24.49 24.50
CA ASP A 219 -20.89 25.45 24.76
C ASP A 219 -19.65 24.98 23.99
N PRO A 220 -19.06 25.82 23.12
CA PRO A 220 -17.71 25.56 22.67
C PRO A 220 -16.89 25.59 23.94
N ILE A 221 -16.36 24.42 24.34
CA ILE A 221 -15.45 24.23 25.48
C ILE A 221 -14.70 25.53 25.73
N GLU A 222 -15.15 26.25 26.76
CA GLU A 222 -14.55 27.46 27.25
C GLU A 222 -13.16 27.03 27.73
N ASN A 223 -12.15 27.26 26.89
CA ASN A 223 -10.78 27.36 27.35
C ASN A 223 -10.69 28.72 28.05
N THR A 224 -11.26 28.80 29.24
CA THR A 224 -11.09 29.92 30.16
C THR A 224 -9.66 29.83 30.70
N ASN A 225 -8.74 30.48 29.99
CA ASN A 225 -7.65 31.21 30.62
C ASN A 225 -7.44 32.50 29.84
N ALA A 226 -8.01 33.53 30.47
CA ALA A 226 -7.82 34.96 30.36
C ALA A 226 -6.61 35.45 29.53
N GLU A 227 -6.92 36.48 28.74
CA GLU A 227 -5.97 37.46 28.24
C GLU A 227 -5.13 38.07 29.37
N GLU A 228 -3.82 38.17 29.16
CA GLU A 228 -3.06 39.33 29.63
C GLU A 228 -2.05 39.77 28.55
N SER A 229 -2.38 40.93 27.99
CA SER A 229 -1.64 41.95 27.26
C SER A 229 -0.11 41.86 27.10
N THR A 230 0.31 42.11 25.84
CA THR A 230 1.46 42.90 25.37
C THR A 230 2.66 43.13 26.32
N GLU A 231 3.84 42.65 25.92
CA GLU A 231 5.00 43.54 25.68
C GLU A 231 6.10 42.87 24.83
N THR A 232 6.53 43.59 23.81
CA THR A 232 7.75 43.36 23.06
C THR A 232 8.99 43.59 23.93
N GLU A 233 9.79 42.57 24.19
CA GLU A 233 11.22 42.80 24.43
C GLU A 233 12.12 41.75 23.74
N ARG A 234 12.92 42.30 22.83
CA ARG A 234 14.01 41.68 22.09
C ARG A 234 15.17 41.44 23.06
N LYS A 235 15.52 40.18 23.37
CA LYS A 235 16.89 39.83 23.79
C LYS A 235 17.43 38.60 23.08
N ARG A 236 18.72 38.74 22.78
CA ARG A 236 19.61 37.99 21.89
C ARG A 236 20.52 37.10 22.75
N SER A 237 20.96 35.96 22.19
CA SER A 237 22.09 35.11 22.64
C SER A 237 21.82 34.26 23.90
N THR A 238 22.27 33.01 24.08
CA THR A 238 23.48 32.31 23.60
C THR A 238 23.25 30.79 23.66
N ALA A 239 24.04 30.02 22.90
CA ALA A 239 24.20 28.58 23.03
C ALA A 239 24.92 28.22 24.35
N ASP A 240 24.48 27.15 25.03
CA ASP A 240 25.33 26.01 25.40
C ASP A 240 24.54 24.88 26.10
N LEU A 241 24.93 23.65 25.76
CA LEU A 241 24.49 22.35 26.29
C LEU A 241 24.95 22.16 27.77
N PRO A 242 24.39 21.24 28.60
CA PRO A 242 24.45 19.81 28.31
C PRO A 242 23.22 18.96 28.70
N VAL A 243 23.24 17.74 28.14
CA VAL A 243 22.30 16.62 28.24
C VAL A 243 21.94 16.26 29.69
N SER A 244 20.64 16.16 29.99
CA SER A 244 20.13 15.46 31.19
C SER A 244 19.40 14.17 30.80
N THR A 245 19.95 13.07 31.28
CA THR A 245 19.34 11.73 31.36
C THR A 245 18.03 11.77 32.15
N PRO A 246 16.92 11.17 31.67
CA PRO A 246 15.72 11.03 32.48
C PRO A 246 15.90 9.96 33.57
N GLY A 247 15.68 10.32 34.83
CA GLY A 247 15.61 9.40 35.97
C GLY A 247 14.36 8.50 35.94
N PRO A 248 14.32 7.44 36.77
CA PRO A 248 13.28 6.42 36.72
C PRO A 248 11.94 6.94 37.24
N ILE A 249 10.87 6.70 36.47
CA ILE A 249 9.49 7.08 36.81
C ILE A 249 8.88 5.96 37.67
N THR A 250 8.61 6.23 38.94
CA THR A 250 7.79 5.40 39.83
C THR A 250 6.30 5.52 39.43
N PRO A 251 5.56 4.42 39.21
CA PRO A 251 4.14 4.50 38.91
C PRO A 251 3.32 4.75 40.18
N ASN A 252 2.70 5.93 40.27
CA ASN A 252 1.68 6.21 41.28
C ASN A 252 0.34 5.62 40.78
N VAL A 253 -0.02 4.43 41.28
CA VAL A 253 -1.28 3.75 40.96
C VAL A 253 -2.37 4.29 41.87
N LYS A 254 -3.33 5.03 41.30
CA LYS A 254 -4.61 5.32 41.95
C LYS A 254 -5.57 4.18 41.64
N GLU A 255 -5.86 3.33 42.63
CA GLU A 255 -6.82 2.23 42.49
C GLU A 255 -8.23 2.75 42.20
N LEU A 256 -8.86 2.21 41.17
CA LEU A 256 -10.29 2.40 40.90
C LEU A 256 -11.11 1.32 41.63
N PRO A 257 -12.26 1.66 42.23
CA PRO A 257 -13.06 0.69 42.98
C PRO A 257 -13.72 -0.37 42.07
N ARG A 258 -13.79 -1.61 42.55
CA ARG A 258 -14.40 -2.76 41.86
C ARG A 258 -15.90 -2.55 41.62
N PRO A 259 -16.42 -2.85 40.41
CA PRO A 259 -17.84 -2.82 40.15
C PRO A 259 -18.57 -3.98 40.86
N VAL A 260 -19.55 -3.63 41.68
CA VAL A 260 -20.51 -4.55 42.31
C VAL A 260 -21.55 -4.96 41.25
N ALA A 261 -21.82 -6.26 41.13
CA ALA A 261 -22.84 -6.79 40.25
C ALA A 261 -24.24 -6.52 40.83
N VAL A 262 -25.02 -5.67 40.15
CA VAL A 262 -26.45 -5.47 40.45
C VAL A 262 -27.27 -6.35 39.52
N GLY A 263 -27.92 -7.36 40.09
CA GLY A 263 -28.76 -8.32 39.37
C GLY A 263 -30.08 -7.68 38.93
N PHE A 264 -30.36 -7.73 37.63
CA PHE A 264 -31.71 -7.60 37.09
C PHE A 264 -32.05 -8.86 36.29
N LEU A 265 -32.66 -9.81 36.99
CA LEU A 265 -33.32 -10.97 36.42
C LEU A 265 -34.53 -10.49 35.61
N LYS A 266 -34.58 -10.79 34.31
CA LYS A 266 -35.82 -10.78 33.53
C LYS A 266 -36.06 -12.16 32.90
N SER A 267 -37.11 -12.77 33.45
CA SER A 267 -37.96 -13.90 33.04
C SER A 267 -37.76 -14.49 31.63
N THR A 268 -37.63 -15.81 31.64
CA THR A 268 -37.66 -16.76 30.54
C THR A 268 -39.08 -16.94 29.97
N LEU A 269 -39.25 -16.81 28.65
CA LEU A 269 -40.39 -17.39 27.93
C LEU A 269 -39.98 -18.72 27.27
N PRO A 270 -40.76 -19.81 27.40
CA PRO A 270 -40.42 -21.10 26.81
C PRO A 270 -40.75 -21.13 25.32
N THR A 271 -39.73 -21.22 24.48
CA THR A 271 -39.89 -21.44 23.03
C THR A 271 -40.25 -22.89 22.73
N LYS A 272 -41.39 -23.06 22.05
CA LYS A 272 -41.94 -24.30 21.49
C LYS A 272 -40.93 -24.98 20.53
N PRO A 273 -40.79 -26.33 20.55
CA PRO A 273 -39.87 -27.01 19.64
C PRO A 273 -40.43 -27.08 18.21
N VAL A 274 -39.66 -26.62 17.23
CA VAL A 274 -39.96 -26.75 15.80
C VAL A 274 -39.28 -28.02 15.26
N LYS A 275 -40.05 -28.82 14.50
CA LYS A 275 -39.60 -30.05 13.84
C LYS A 275 -38.37 -29.82 12.95
N SER A 276 -37.37 -30.70 13.08
CA SER A 276 -36.22 -30.78 12.19
C SER A 276 -36.65 -31.19 10.78
N ILE A 277 -36.31 -30.38 9.78
CA ILE A 277 -36.37 -30.78 8.37
C ILE A 277 -35.04 -31.49 8.05
N GLU A 278 -35.17 -32.71 7.56
CA GLU A 278 -34.08 -33.57 7.13
C GLU A 278 -33.38 -32.98 5.89
N SER A 279 -32.05 -32.89 5.95
CA SER A 279 -31.22 -32.34 4.87
C SER A 279 -31.20 -33.28 3.67
N ALA A 280 -31.66 -32.81 2.51
CA ALA A 280 -31.44 -33.49 1.23
C ALA A 280 -29.94 -33.43 0.86
N PRO A 281 -29.36 -34.49 0.25
CA PRO A 281 -27.94 -34.53 -0.08
C PRO A 281 -27.63 -33.59 -1.25
N ALA A 282 -26.77 -32.60 -1.00
CA ALA A 282 -26.21 -31.77 -2.06
C ALA A 282 -25.16 -32.57 -2.85
N ARG A 283 -25.36 -32.68 -4.17
CA ARG A 283 -24.39 -33.25 -5.12
C ARG A 283 -23.03 -32.54 -5.02
N SER A 284 -21.96 -33.32 -5.07
CA SER A 284 -20.58 -32.85 -5.11
C SER A 284 -20.32 -32.00 -6.35
N ILE A 285 -19.96 -30.74 -6.15
CA ILE A 285 -19.39 -29.88 -7.19
C ILE A 285 -17.88 -30.16 -7.19
N GLU A 286 -17.37 -30.68 -8.30
CA GLU A 286 -15.93 -30.89 -8.49
C GLU A 286 -15.17 -29.55 -8.40
N PRO A 287 -14.00 -29.50 -7.72
CA PRO A 287 -13.20 -28.29 -7.64
C PRO A 287 -12.57 -27.98 -9.00
N ARG A 288 -13.10 -26.95 -9.67
CA ARG A 288 -12.44 -26.32 -10.81
C ARG A 288 -11.19 -25.56 -10.30
N PRO A 289 -9.98 -25.84 -10.82
CA PRO A 289 -8.79 -25.09 -10.43
C PRO A 289 -8.93 -23.63 -10.87
N VAL A 290 -8.87 -22.72 -9.90
CA VAL A 290 -8.84 -21.28 -10.12
C VAL A 290 -7.38 -20.90 -10.39
N PRO A 291 -7.04 -20.27 -11.53
CA PRO A 291 -5.68 -19.86 -11.79
C PRO A 291 -5.25 -18.79 -10.79
N ALA A 292 -4.02 -18.91 -10.29
CA ALA A 292 -3.37 -17.93 -9.43
C ALA A 292 -3.52 -16.52 -10.04
N GLU A 293 -3.89 -15.55 -9.20
CA GLU A 293 -4.04 -14.15 -9.58
C GLU A 293 -2.69 -13.62 -10.06
N SER A 294 -2.50 -13.67 -11.38
CA SER A 294 -1.42 -13.04 -12.10
C SER A 294 -1.38 -11.55 -11.71
N PRO A 295 -0.21 -10.98 -11.38
CA PRO A 295 -0.10 -9.55 -11.17
C PRO A 295 -0.58 -8.85 -12.43
N ARG A 296 -1.66 -8.07 -12.31
CA ARG A 296 -2.26 -7.34 -13.42
C ARG A 296 -1.14 -6.66 -14.23
N PRO A 297 -1.05 -6.90 -15.55
CA PRO A 297 0.02 -6.35 -16.35
C PRO A 297 -0.02 -4.83 -16.21
N ARG A 298 1.09 -4.26 -15.74
CA ARG A 298 1.35 -2.83 -15.79
C ARG A 298 1.05 -2.36 -17.21
N GLY A 299 0.20 -1.35 -17.34
CA GLY A 299 -0.16 -0.78 -18.64
C GLY A 299 1.07 -0.60 -19.52
N VAL A 300 1.11 -1.35 -20.62
CA VAL A 300 2.14 -1.28 -21.65
C VAL A 300 1.87 -0.01 -22.45
N THR A 301 2.28 1.12 -21.88
CA THR A 301 2.70 2.27 -22.69
C THR A 301 4.16 2.52 -22.36
N GLY A 302 4.98 1.49 -22.59
CA GLY A 302 6.42 1.65 -22.74
C GLY A 302 6.71 2.52 -23.97
N ARG A 303 7.89 3.13 -24.00
CA ARG A 303 8.36 3.91 -25.14
C ARG A 303 8.31 3.02 -26.39
N VAL A 304 7.55 3.44 -27.39
CA VAL A 304 7.48 2.75 -28.69
C VAL A 304 8.91 2.59 -29.23
N PRO A 305 9.36 1.35 -29.55
CA PRO A 305 10.68 1.11 -30.14
C PRO A 305 10.89 1.98 -31.37
N ASP A 306 12.11 2.48 -31.58
CA ASP A 306 12.38 3.39 -32.70
C ASP A 306 12.05 2.77 -34.07
N ALA A 307 12.15 1.44 -34.19
CA ALA A 307 11.75 0.68 -35.39
C ALA A 307 10.22 0.69 -35.66
N ALA A 308 9.38 0.93 -34.64
CA ALA A 308 7.93 1.02 -34.76
C ALA A 308 7.43 2.47 -34.94
N LYS A 309 8.34 3.45 -34.95
CA LYS A 309 8.01 4.83 -35.31
C LYS A 309 7.88 4.91 -36.83
N SER A 310 6.76 5.42 -37.32
CA SER A 310 6.57 5.67 -38.74
C SER A 310 7.68 6.61 -39.26
N PRO A 311 8.37 6.29 -40.35
CA PRO A 311 9.41 7.14 -40.95
C PRO A 311 8.85 8.42 -41.60
N ARG A 312 7.56 8.70 -41.43
CA ARG A 312 6.88 9.84 -42.05
C ARG A 312 7.49 11.14 -41.52
N ALA A 313 8.08 11.93 -42.43
CA ALA A 313 8.56 13.27 -42.15
C ALA A 313 7.45 14.08 -41.46
N LYS A 314 7.82 14.81 -40.40
CA LYS A 314 6.89 15.72 -39.74
C LYS A 314 6.56 16.84 -40.74
N ARG A 315 5.30 16.92 -41.15
CA ARG A 315 4.79 18.05 -41.94
C ARG A 315 5.13 19.34 -41.22
N THR A 316 5.79 20.26 -41.91
CA THR A 316 6.09 21.58 -41.36
C THR A 316 4.81 22.40 -41.23
N PHE A 317 4.85 23.50 -40.48
CA PHE A 317 3.67 24.35 -40.33
C PHE A 317 3.26 24.97 -41.69
N ASP A 318 4.23 25.38 -42.50
CA ASP A 318 3.99 25.99 -43.81
C ASP A 318 3.36 25.01 -44.80
N GLU A 319 3.79 23.74 -44.78
CA GLU A 319 3.15 22.66 -45.57
C GLU A 319 1.69 22.44 -45.13
N LEU A 320 1.43 22.43 -43.83
CA LEU A 320 0.07 22.29 -43.30
C LEU A 320 -0.81 23.49 -43.66
N LEU A 321 -0.23 24.69 -43.77
CA LEU A 321 -0.95 25.89 -44.14
C LEU A 321 -1.31 25.91 -45.64
N ALA A 322 -0.39 25.47 -46.51
CA ALA A 322 -0.69 25.25 -47.92
C ALA A 322 -1.79 24.18 -48.12
N GLU A 323 -1.70 23.05 -47.42
CA GLU A 323 -2.72 22.00 -47.46
C GLU A 323 -4.07 22.50 -46.92
N ALA A 324 -4.05 23.34 -45.89
CA ALA A 324 -5.25 23.95 -45.32
C ALA A 324 -5.94 24.92 -46.28
N ARG A 325 -5.18 25.76 -47.01
CA ARG A 325 -5.73 26.65 -48.03
C ARG A 325 -6.48 25.84 -49.10
N THR A 326 -5.85 24.80 -49.64
CA THR A 326 -6.48 23.91 -50.65
C THR A 326 -7.71 23.19 -50.10
N ALA A 327 -7.64 22.66 -48.88
CA ALA A 327 -8.74 21.88 -48.30
C ALA A 327 -9.96 22.73 -47.91
N THR A 328 -9.77 24.03 -47.70
CA THR A 328 -10.82 24.93 -47.20
C THR A 328 -11.39 25.87 -48.26
N VAL A 329 -10.93 25.83 -49.52
CA VAL A 329 -11.42 26.69 -50.62
C VAL A 329 -12.96 26.67 -50.70
N ASP A 330 -13.56 25.49 -50.68
CA ASP A 330 -15.02 25.33 -50.82
C ASP A 330 -15.78 25.43 -49.49
N TRP A 331 -15.11 25.82 -48.40
CA TRP A 331 -15.73 25.83 -47.08
C TRP A 331 -16.37 27.19 -46.78
N PRO A 332 -17.65 27.21 -46.35
CA PRO A 332 -18.24 28.42 -45.79
C PRO A 332 -17.54 28.77 -44.46
N ASP A 333 -17.50 30.06 -44.11
CA ASP A 333 -16.80 30.53 -42.90
C ASP A 333 -17.28 29.88 -41.60
N ALA A 334 -18.57 29.51 -41.55
CA ALA A 334 -19.16 28.77 -40.44
C ALA A 334 -18.52 27.37 -40.22
N LYS A 335 -17.99 26.75 -41.28
CA LYS A 335 -17.28 25.45 -41.21
C LYS A 335 -15.79 25.61 -40.90
N LEU A 336 -15.24 26.83 -40.96
CA LEU A 336 -13.84 27.14 -40.65
C LEU A 336 -13.62 27.21 -39.13
N THR A 337 -13.74 26.04 -38.50
CA THR A 337 -13.54 25.81 -37.06
C THR A 337 -12.26 25.01 -36.83
N ALA A 338 -11.66 25.14 -35.64
CA ALA A 338 -10.43 24.40 -35.31
C ALA A 338 -10.64 22.87 -35.35
N GLU A 339 -11.81 22.38 -34.93
CA GLU A 339 -12.13 20.94 -35.01
C GLU A 339 -12.40 20.49 -36.45
N GLY A 340 -12.98 21.34 -37.31
CA GLY A 340 -13.12 21.06 -38.75
C GLY A 340 -11.76 20.87 -39.42
N ILE A 341 -10.85 21.84 -39.25
CA ILE A 341 -9.49 21.80 -39.81
C ILE A 341 -8.70 20.60 -39.26
N ARG A 342 -8.83 20.32 -37.96
CA ARG A 342 -8.18 19.17 -37.31
C ARG A 342 -8.62 17.85 -37.96
N LYS A 343 -9.91 17.67 -38.22
CA LYS A 343 -10.45 16.44 -38.82
C LYS A 343 -10.05 16.29 -40.28
N ALA A 344 -10.06 17.39 -41.04
CA ALA A 344 -9.66 17.38 -42.45
C ALA A 344 -8.17 17.07 -42.64
N LEU A 345 -7.28 17.75 -41.89
CA LEU A 345 -5.82 17.64 -42.08
C LEU A 345 -5.16 16.61 -41.16
N ARG A 346 -5.92 15.99 -40.25
CA ARG A 346 -5.44 15.07 -39.20
C ARG A 346 -4.25 15.63 -38.43
N THR A 347 -4.36 16.89 -38.00
CA THR A 347 -3.30 17.62 -37.29
C THR A 347 -3.57 17.70 -35.78
N SER A 348 -2.62 18.25 -35.03
CA SER A 348 -2.79 18.46 -33.59
C SER A 348 -3.81 19.57 -33.28
N PRO A 349 -4.47 19.55 -32.12
CA PRO A 349 -5.38 20.62 -31.71
C PRO A 349 -4.72 22.01 -31.64
N ALA A 350 -3.41 22.06 -31.36
CA ALA A 350 -2.65 23.31 -31.30
C ALA A 350 -2.48 23.91 -32.70
N ASN A 351 -1.98 23.13 -33.66
CA ASN A 351 -1.78 23.59 -35.04
C ASN A 351 -3.10 23.98 -35.70
N ALA A 352 -4.19 23.24 -35.44
CA ALA A 352 -5.50 23.55 -36.00
C ALA A 352 -6.07 24.91 -35.55
N ARG A 353 -5.75 25.36 -34.33
CA ARG A 353 -6.16 26.69 -33.84
C ARG A 353 -5.39 27.79 -34.58
N THR A 354 -4.07 27.65 -34.68
CA THR A 354 -3.23 28.61 -35.39
C THR A 354 -3.63 28.71 -36.87
N LEU A 355 -3.82 27.57 -37.55
CA LEU A 355 -4.27 27.54 -38.95
C LEU A 355 -5.64 28.20 -39.15
N ARG A 356 -6.58 27.99 -38.22
CA ARG A 356 -7.88 28.66 -38.26
C ARG A 356 -7.72 30.17 -38.21
N ASP A 357 -6.91 30.66 -37.29
CA ASP A 357 -6.76 32.10 -37.04
C ASP A 357 -6.07 32.77 -38.23
N THR A 358 -5.05 32.12 -38.82
CA THR A 358 -4.40 32.59 -40.05
C THR A 358 -5.35 32.60 -41.25
N LEU A 359 -6.12 31.53 -41.48
CA LEU A 359 -7.09 31.49 -42.60
C LEU A 359 -8.23 32.50 -42.44
N ARG A 360 -8.66 32.79 -41.21
CA ARG A 360 -9.66 33.85 -40.95
C ARG A 360 -9.11 35.23 -41.24
N ALA A 361 -7.86 35.50 -40.85
CA ALA A 361 -7.20 36.76 -41.16
C ALA A 361 -7.08 36.95 -42.68
N GLU A 362 -6.62 35.92 -43.41
CA GLU A 362 -6.52 35.95 -44.87
C GLU A 362 -7.86 36.20 -45.57
N ARG A 363 -8.96 35.59 -45.10
CA ARG A 363 -10.30 35.84 -45.66
C ARG A 363 -10.83 37.22 -45.34
N ALA A 364 -10.54 37.75 -44.15
CA ALA A 364 -10.94 39.10 -43.78
C ALA A 364 -10.19 40.16 -44.63
N GLU A 365 -8.92 39.92 -44.95
CA GLU A 365 -8.13 40.76 -45.85
C GLU A 365 -8.61 40.71 -47.30
N GLN A 366 -9.13 39.57 -47.77
CA GLN A 366 -9.70 39.43 -49.12
C GLN A 366 -11.09 40.04 -49.27
N ALA A 367 -11.81 40.22 -48.16
CA ALA A 367 -13.15 40.81 -48.13
C ALA A 367 -13.15 42.33 -47.90
N ALA A 368 -11.99 42.91 -47.56
CA ALA A 368 -11.78 44.35 -47.37
C ALA A 368 -11.35 45.03 -48.67
#